data_AF-A0A940UCD0-F1
#
_entry.id   AF-A0A940UCD0-F1
#
_cell.length_a   1.000
_cell.length_b   1.000
_cell.length_c   1.000
_cell.angle_alpha   90.00
_cell.angle_beta   90.00
_cell.angle_gamma   90.00
#
_symmetry.space_group_name_H-M   'P 1'
#
loop_
_entity.id
_entity.type
_entity.pdbx_description
1 polymer ?
#
loop_
_entity_poly.entity_id
_entity_poly.type
_entity_poly.pdbx_seq_one_letter_code
_entity_poly.pdbx_strand_id
1 'polypeptide(L)'
;MRLFCSFISLCLLFPASLLSAADDVADYGRIATIDYLMERAIADNLIAGGVVVIGNHAGIITSSARGRLSARPDAPLLDQQSIFDLASLTKVIATAPAVIKLLDEGRITLLDPLTRWFPEFKGTEREDTTILHLLTHTSGLSDFEMSSEQSMETAIHRAAAQKNRPTPGSSFNYADINFILLGELVRRVSGRTLDAYCREELFTPLRIPETMFLPPVNLADRIAPTLGTDSGTVQDWNARRLGGVAGHAGLFSSAQDLARFARLMLAGGELDGRRILSGQAVAQ
;
A
#
# COMPACT_ATOMS: atom_id res chain seq x y z
N MET A 1 -41.32 20.10 -67.97
CA MET A 1 -41.41 20.63 -66.59
C MET A 1 -40.87 19.55 -65.65
N ARG A 2 -39.57 19.60 -65.33
CA ARG A 2 -38.87 18.63 -64.47
C ARG A 2 -38.13 19.39 -63.37
N LEU A 3 -38.36 18.98 -62.13
CA LEU A 3 -37.89 19.61 -60.90
C LEU A 3 -36.36 19.53 -60.75
N PHE A 4 -35.77 20.61 -60.26
CA PHE A 4 -34.42 20.66 -59.68
C PHE A 4 -34.48 20.16 -58.24
N CYS A 5 -33.72 19.12 -57.90
CA CYS A 5 -33.43 18.74 -56.50
C CYS A 5 -32.03 19.24 -56.14
N SER A 6 -31.96 20.28 -55.30
CA SER A 6 -30.72 20.68 -54.62
C SER A 6 -30.59 19.92 -53.30
N PHE A 7 -29.51 19.15 -53.14
CA PHE A 7 -29.08 18.61 -51.85
C PHE A 7 -28.25 19.67 -51.12
N ILE A 8 -28.72 20.14 -49.97
CA ILE A 8 -27.92 20.94 -49.03
C ILE A 8 -27.36 19.96 -48.00
N SER A 9 -26.05 19.70 -48.07
CA SER A 9 -25.33 18.96 -47.03
C SER A 9 -24.97 19.93 -45.91
N LEU A 10 -25.71 19.87 -44.80
CA LEU A 10 -25.45 20.67 -43.60
C LEU A 10 -24.41 19.92 -42.74
N CYS A 11 -23.13 20.26 -42.88
CA CYS A 11 -22.09 19.83 -41.95
C CYS A 11 -22.24 20.60 -40.64
N LEU A 12 -22.89 19.99 -39.64
CA LEU A 12 -22.88 20.47 -38.27
C LEU A 12 -21.55 20.07 -37.62
N LEU A 13 -20.61 21.02 -37.60
CA LEU A 13 -19.45 20.99 -36.71
C LEU A 13 -19.94 21.25 -35.27
N PHE A 14 -20.09 20.19 -34.47
CA PHE A 14 -20.27 20.36 -33.04
C PHE A 14 -18.92 20.71 -32.40
N PRO A 15 -18.81 21.82 -31.64
CA PRO A 15 -17.62 22.08 -30.85
C PRO A 15 -17.52 21.04 -29.73
N ALA A 16 -16.33 20.48 -29.52
CA ALA A 16 -16.02 19.46 -28.52
C ALA A 16 -16.23 19.89 -27.04
N SER A 17 -16.81 21.05 -26.81
CA SER A 17 -16.99 21.68 -25.49
C SER A 17 -18.25 21.26 -24.73
N LEU A 18 -19.10 20.39 -25.29
CA LEU A 18 -20.31 19.90 -24.62
C LEU A 18 -20.13 18.57 -23.86
N LEU A 19 -19.00 17.87 -24.04
CA LEU A 19 -18.75 16.61 -23.33
C LEU A 19 -18.27 16.81 -21.88
N SER A 20 -17.61 17.93 -21.55
CA SER A 20 -17.04 18.13 -20.20
C SER A 20 -18.10 18.42 -19.12
N ALA A 21 -19.19 19.12 -19.45
CA ALA A 21 -20.20 19.48 -18.47
C ALA A 21 -21.01 18.28 -17.94
N ALA A 22 -21.15 17.21 -18.73
CA ALA A 22 -21.86 16.00 -18.32
C ALA A 22 -21.02 15.13 -17.36
N ASP A 23 -19.71 15.06 -17.60
CA ASP A 23 -18.76 14.38 -16.70
C ASP A 23 -18.65 15.13 -15.37
N ASP A 24 -18.59 16.47 -15.39
CA ASP A 24 -18.54 17.29 -14.18
C ASP A 24 -19.79 17.08 -13.30
N VAL A 25 -21.01 17.10 -13.87
CA VAL A 25 -22.26 16.89 -13.13
C VAL A 25 -22.38 15.46 -12.56
N ALA A 26 -21.91 14.45 -13.30
CA ALA A 26 -21.88 13.07 -12.83
C ALA A 26 -20.90 12.88 -11.66
N ASP A 27 -19.75 13.55 -11.72
CA ASP A 27 -18.75 13.53 -10.65
C ASP A 27 -19.22 14.30 -9.40
N TYR A 28 -19.90 15.44 -9.55
CA TYR A 28 -20.56 16.12 -8.44
C TYR A 28 -21.61 15.24 -7.73
N GLY A 29 -22.42 14.49 -8.49
CA GLY A 29 -23.40 13.54 -7.93
C GLY A 29 -22.76 12.39 -7.15
N ARG A 30 -21.61 11.89 -7.60
CA ARG A 30 -20.84 10.83 -6.91
C ARG A 30 -20.20 11.34 -5.63
N ILE A 31 -19.65 12.56 -5.63
CA ILE A 31 -19.06 13.19 -4.43
C ILE A 31 -20.12 13.38 -3.36
N ALA A 32 -21.28 13.94 -3.71
CA ALA A 32 -22.38 14.12 -2.79
C ALA A 32 -22.84 12.78 -2.18
N THR A 33 -22.78 11.70 -2.96
CA THR A 33 -23.08 10.34 -2.47
C THR A 33 -22.03 9.85 -1.47
N ILE A 34 -20.73 10.02 -1.76
CA ILE A 34 -19.64 9.62 -0.86
C ILE A 34 -19.71 10.39 0.45
N ASP A 35 -19.88 11.71 0.37
CA ASP A 35 -20.04 12.58 1.54
C ASP A 35 -21.21 12.14 2.40
N TYR A 36 -22.37 11.91 1.77
CA TYR A 36 -23.56 11.41 2.46
C TYR A 36 -23.33 10.06 3.15
N LEU A 37 -22.67 9.10 2.48
CA LEU A 37 -22.37 7.79 3.06
C LEU A 37 -21.40 7.89 4.25
N MET A 38 -20.37 8.73 4.14
CA MET A 38 -19.41 8.96 5.22
C MET A 38 -20.07 9.66 6.41
N GLU A 39 -20.86 10.71 6.17
CA GLU A 39 -21.59 11.43 7.21
C GLU A 39 -22.60 10.53 7.93
N ARG A 40 -23.29 9.66 7.18
CA ARG A 40 -24.18 8.65 7.76
C ARG A 40 -23.42 7.63 8.60
N ALA A 41 -22.28 7.11 8.13
CA ALA A 41 -21.46 6.18 8.89
C ALA A 41 -20.92 6.82 10.20
N ILE A 42 -20.62 8.11 10.17
CA ILE A 42 -20.25 8.89 11.37
C ILE A 42 -21.44 9.03 12.31
N ALA A 43 -22.62 9.43 11.79
CA ALA A 43 -23.84 9.57 12.58
C ALA A 43 -24.28 8.26 13.25
N ASP A 44 -24.08 7.13 12.56
CA ASP A 44 -24.36 5.78 13.05
C ASP A 44 -23.23 5.22 13.95
N ASN A 45 -22.20 6.03 14.27
CA ASN A 45 -21.03 5.66 15.08
C ASN A 45 -20.21 4.46 14.56
N LEU A 46 -20.23 4.22 13.25
CA LEU A 46 -19.46 3.14 12.61
C LEU A 46 -17.99 3.54 12.42
N ILE A 47 -17.73 4.82 12.17
CA ILE A 47 -16.39 5.40 12.02
C ILE A 47 -16.33 6.78 12.70
N ALA A 48 -15.15 7.17 13.17
CA ALA A 48 -14.92 8.55 13.63
C ALA A 48 -14.84 9.55 12.46
N GLY A 49 -14.43 9.05 11.29
CA GLY A 49 -14.25 9.80 10.07
C GLY A 49 -13.42 9.03 9.05
N GLY A 50 -13.17 9.65 7.90
CA GLY A 50 -12.31 9.08 6.87
C GLY A 50 -11.90 10.11 5.82
N VAL A 51 -11.01 9.68 4.94
CA VAL A 51 -10.60 10.43 3.75
C VAL A 51 -10.72 9.50 2.54
N VAL A 52 -11.39 9.98 1.50
CA VAL A 52 -11.58 9.25 0.23
C VAL A 52 -10.98 10.08 -0.89
N VAL A 53 -10.17 9.47 -1.73
CA VAL A 53 -9.61 10.09 -2.95
C VAL A 53 -9.98 9.23 -4.15
N ILE A 54 -10.52 9.88 -5.18
CA ILE A 54 -10.87 9.24 -6.46
C ILE A 54 -10.07 9.92 -7.56
N GLY A 55 -9.45 9.09 -8.40
CA GLY A 55 -8.64 9.56 -9.50
C GLY A 55 -8.34 8.46 -10.51
N ASN A 56 -7.54 8.82 -11.50
CA ASN A 56 -7.02 7.93 -12.53
C ASN A 56 -5.55 8.28 -12.81
N HIS A 57 -4.95 7.69 -13.85
CA HIS A 57 -3.55 7.95 -14.21
C HIS A 57 -3.25 9.45 -14.46
N ALA A 58 -4.21 10.20 -15.00
CA ALA A 58 -4.05 11.63 -15.29
C ALA A 58 -4.05 12.49 -14.01
N GLY A 59 -4.77 12.10 -12.96
CA GLY A 59 -4.82 12.87 -11.73
C GLY A 59 -5.94 12.48 -10.78
N ILE A 60 -6.05 13.25 -9.70
CA ILE A 60 -7.17 13.18 -8.77
C ILE A 60 -8.36 13.92 -9.40
N ILE A 61 -9.50 13.26 -9.44
CA ILE A 61 -10.77 13.82 -9.91
C ILE A 61 -11.45 14.52 -8.73
N THR A 62 -11.48 13.87 -7.57
CA THR A 62 -12.10 14.41 -6.37
C THR A 62 -11.58 13.77 -5.09
N SER A 63 -11.79 14.45 -3.98
CA SER A 63 -11.47 13.96 -2.64
C SER A 63 -12.47 14.46 -1.60
N SER A 64 -12.74 13.63 -0.61
CA SER A 64 -13.57 13.98 0.55
C SER A 64 -12.82 13.68 1.85
N ALA A 65 -12.93 14.56 2.82
CA ALA A 65 -12.55 14.31 4.21
C ALA A 65 -13.76 14.63 5.08
N ARG A 66 -14.13 13.71 5.98
CA ARG A 66 -15.27 13.88 6.90
C ARG A 66 -14.94 13.30 8.27
N GLY A 67 -15.44 13.94 9.31
CA GLY A 67 -15.29 13.49 10.69
C GLY A 67 -13.99 13.95 11.34
N ARG A 68 -13.55 13.22 12.36
CA ARG A 68 -12.43 13.56 13.24
C ARG A 68 -11.41 12.42 13.27
N LEU A 69 -10.19 12.74 13.70
CA LEU A 69 -9.12 11.74 13.89
C LEU A 69 -9.52 10.61 14.83
N SER A 70 -10.38 10.89 15.82
CA SER A 70 -10.93 9.88 16.73
C SER A 70 -12.36 10.23 17.15
N ALA A 71 -13.03 9.30 17.83
CA ALA A 71 -14.39 9.48 18.31
C ALA A 71 -14.51 10.49 19.47
N ARG A 72 -13.40 11.06 19.97
CA ARG A 72 -13.46 12.07 21.03
C ARG A 72 -14.07 13.37 20.49
N PRO A 73 -14.97 14.04 21.24
CA PRO A 73 -15.61 15.27 20.78
C PRO A 73 -14.63 16.41 20.43
N ASP A 74 -13.49 16.45 21.11
CA ASP A 74 -12.42 17.45 20.97
C ASP A 74 -11.32 17.03 19.98
N ALA A 75 -11.42 15.84 19.38
CA ALA A 75 -10.42 15.39 18.40
C ALA A 75 -10.37 16.33 17.18
N PRO A 76 -9.17 16.61 16.63
CA PRO A 76 -9.04 17.41 15.41
C PRO A 76 -9.89 16.86 14.26
N LEU A 77 -10.37 17.76 13.41
CA LEU A 77 -11.06 17.38 12.17
C LEU A 77 -10.08 16.71 11.21
N LEU A 78 -10.58 15.75 10.44
CA LEU A 78 -9.82 15.18 9.34
C LEU A 78 -9.69 16.18 8.18
N ASP A 79 -8.53 16.15 7.57
CA ASP A 79 -8.22 16.83 6.31
C ASP A 79 -7.58 15.85 5.32
N GLN A 80 -7.26 16.34 4.12
CA GLN A 80 -6.68 15.53 3.04
C GLN A 80 -5.29 14.96 3.35
N GLN A 81 -4.60 15.54 4.34
CA GLN A 81 -3.24 15.18 4.72
C GLN A 81 -3.18 14.47 6.08
N SER A 82 -4.34 14.11 6.63
CA SER A 82 -4.45 13.32 7.84
C SER A 82 -3.87 11.93 7.59
N ILE A 83 -3.16 11.43 8.59
CA ILE A 83 -2.31 10.26 8.50
C ILE A 83 -2.98 9.10 9.25
N PHE A 84 -2.87 7.90 8.69
CA PHE A 84 -3.48 6.70 9.22
C PHE A 84 -2.43 5.58 9.30
N ASP A 85 -2.54 4.72 10.32
CA ASP A 85 -1.88 3.41 10.30
C ASP A 85 -2.45 2.58 9.15
N LEU A 86 -1.58 2.10 8.28
CA LEU A 86 -1.97 1.36 7.08
C LEU A 86 -2.18 -0.13 7.33
N ALA A 87 -1.82 -0.66 8.51
CA ALA A 87 -1.86 -2.09 8.80
C ALA A 87 -1.27 -2.90 7.63
N SER A 88 -2.01 -3.87 7.10
CA SER A 88 -1.56 -4.74 5.99
C SER A 88 -1.31 -4.03 4.66
N LEU A 89 -1.79 -2.80 4.43
CA LEU A 89 -1.38 -2.04 3.24
C LEU A 89 0.13 -1.76 3.23
N THR A 90 0.82 -1.87 4.37
CA THR A 90 2.30 -1.88 4.44
C THR A 90 2.92 -2.85 3.44
N LYS A 91 2.33 -4.03 3.26
CA LYS A 91 2.78 -5.05 2.31
C LYS A 91 2.80 -4.52 0.88
N VAL A 92 1.73 -3.81 0.51
CA VAL A 92 1.47 -3.32 -0.85
C VAL A 92 2.25 -2.04 -1.15
N ILE A 93 2.39 -1.16 -0.16
CA ILE A 93 2.95 0.19 -0.35
C ILE A 93 4.47 0.23 -0.08
N ALA A 94 4.98 -0.61 0.84
CA ALA A 94 6.39 -0.65 1.18
C ALA A 94 7.07 -1.94 0.71
N THR A 95 6.67 -3.07 1.28
CA THR A 95 7.50 -4.29 1.23
C THR A 95 7.54 -4.94 -0.14
N ALA A 96 6.38 -5.14 -0.79
CA ALA A 96 6.34 -5.70 -2.14
C ALA A 96 7.08 -4.77 -3.13
N PRO A 97 6.82 -3.44 -3.18
CA PRO A 97 7.59 -2.54 -4.04
C PRO A 97 9.09 -2.56 -3.77
N ALA A 98 9.53 -2.68 -2.52
CA ALA A 98 10.95 -2.79 -2.18
C ALA A 98 11.58 -4.09 -2.72
N VAL A 99 10.87 -5.21 -2.62
CA VAL A 99 11.31 -6.50 -3.19
C VAL A 99 11.31 -6.44 -4.72
N ILE A 100 10.25 -5.90 -5.33
CA ILE A 100 10.15 -5.69 -6.78
C ILE A 100 11.25 -4.74 -7.28
N LYS A 101 11.64 -3.73 -6.50
CA LYS A 101 12.76 -2.84 -6.83
C LYS A 101 14.09 -3.59 -6.89
N LEU A 102 14.36 -4.47 -5.92
CA LEU A 102 15.56 -5.32 -5.91
C LEU A 102 15.55 -6.33 -7.07
N LEU A 103 14.38 -6.83 -7.47
CA LEU A 103 14.18 -7.67 -8.66
C LEU A 103 14.51 -6.89 -9.94
N ASP A 104 13.99 -5.67 -10.07
CA ASP A 104 14.20 -4.77 -11.20
C ASP A 104 15.69 -4.39 -11.37
N GLU A 105 16.42 -4.31 -10.26
CA GLU A 105 17.88 -4.08 -10.22
C GLU A 105 18.70 -5.36 -10.50
N GLY A 106 18.05 -6.51 -10.71
CA GLY A 106 18.72 -7.80 -10.95
C GLY A 106 19.47 -8.37 -9.75
N ARG A 107 19.15 -7.91 -8.53
CA ARG A 107 19.85 -8.32 -7.29
C ARG A 107 19.32 -9.63 -6.73
N ILE A 108 18.08 -9.95 -7.06
CA ILE A 108 17.34 -11.15 -6.68
C ILE A 108 16.48 -11.59 -7.87
N THR A 109 16.00 -12.83 -7.84
CA THR A 109 14.98 -13.36 -8.77
C THR A 109 13.83 -13.99 -7.99
N LEU A 110 12.62 -14.05 -8.57
CA LEU A 110 11.45 -14.65 -7.91
C LEU A 110 11.67 -16.12 -7.52
N LEU A 111 12.50 -16.83 -8.28
CA LEU A 111 12.79 -18.25 -8.09
C LEU A 111 14.04 -18.50 -7.25
N ASP A 112 14.71 -17.45 -6.77
CA ASP A 112 15.85 -17.65 -5.88
C ASP A 112 15.38 -18.39 -4.62
N PRO A 113 16.11 -19.44 -4.21
CA PRO A 113 15.81 -20.15 -2.98
C PRO A 113 16.06 -19.22 -1.79
N LEU A 114 15.12 -19.20 -0.84
CA LEU A 114 15.18 -18.35 0.33
C LEU A 114 16.46 -18.60 1.15
N THR A 115 16.96 -19.84 1.14
CA THR A 115 18.20 -20.27 1.82
C THR A 115 19.44 -19.50 1.42
N ARG A 116 19.45 -18.82 0.26
CA ARG A 116 20.54 -17.93 -0.15
C ARG A 116 20.77 -16.78 0.82
N TRP A 117 19.68 -16.26 1.41
CA TRP A 117 19.76 -15.21 2.43
C TRP A 117 19.39 -15.70 3.82
N PHE A 118 18.64 -16.80 3.92
CA PHE A 118 18.17 -17.37 5.18
C PHE A 118 18.72 -18.79 5.38
N PRO A 119 20.01 -18.95 5.73
CA PRO A 119 20.61 -20.27 5.96
C PRO A 119 19.87 -21.09 7.03
N GLU A 120 19.09 -20.45 7.90
CA GLU A 120 18.22 -21.06 8.90
C GLU A 120 17.20 -22.04 8.30
N PHE A 121 16.83 -21.87 7.01
CA PHE A 121 15.89 -22.74 6.30
C PHE A 121 16.54 -24.00 5.70
N LYS A 122 17.88 -24.09 5.66
CA LYS A 122 18.60 -25.20 5.04
C LYS A 122 18.42 -26.50 5.84
N GLY A 123 18.11 -27.61 5.17
CA GLY A 123 17.85 -28.91 5.79
C GLY A 123 16.51 -29.00 6.53
N THR A 124 15.64 -27.99 6.39
CA THR A 124 14.30 -28.00 6.98
C THR A 124 13.26 -28.48 5.96
N GLU A 125 12.05 -28.80 6.42
CA GLU A 125 10.91 -29.06 5.53
C GLU A 125 10.54 -27.85 4.66
N ARG A 126 11.14 -26.67 4.89
CA ARG A 126 10.86 -25.40 4.21
C ARG A 126 12.01 -24.96 3.28
N GLU A 127 13.02 -25.80 3.06
CA GLU A 127 14.22 -25.48 2.27
C GLU A 127 13.91 -25.00 0.84
N ASP A 128 12.86 -25.55 0.21
CA ASP A 128 12.44 -25.22 -1.16
C ASP A 128 11.61 -23.92 -1.28
N THR A 129 11.49 -23.15 -0.19
CA THR A 129 10.78 -21.86 -0.22
C THR A 129 11.56 -20.87 -1.11
N THR A 130 10.85 -20.13 -1.96
CA THR A 130 11.42 -19.11 -2.85
C THR A 130 10.86 -17.74 -2.48
N ILE A 131 11.42 -16.68 -3.07
CA ILE A 131 10.90 -15.31 -2.92
C ILE A 131 9.46 -15.22 -3.44
N LEU A 132 9.14 -15.88 -4.56
CA LEU A 132 7.78 -15.97 -5.10
C LEU A 132 6.81 -16.53 -4.08
N HIS A 133 7.18 -17.64 -3.43
CA HIS A 133 6.31 -18.28 -2.43
C HIS A 133 5.95 -17.34 -1.27
N LEU A 134 6.89 -16.51 -0.83
CA LEU A 134 6.62 -15.49 0.19
C LEU A 134 5.68 -14.39 -0.35
N LEU A 135 6.00 -13.80 -1.51
CA LEU A 135 5.22 -12.71 -2.11
C LEU A 135 3.76 -13.11 -2.37
N THR A 136 3.54 -14.37 -2.77
CA THR A 136 2.20 -14.87 -3.11
C THR A 136 1.49 -15.58 -1.97
N HIS A 137 2.05 -15.58 -0.75
CA HIS A 137 1.48 -16.30 0.39
C HIS A 137 1.27 -17.81 0.12
N THR A 138 2.19 -18.44 -0.61
CA THR A 138 2.15 -19.88 -0.96
C THR A 138 3.30 -20.67 -0.33
N SER A 139 4.02 -20.11 0.64
CA SER A 139 5.14 -20.79 1.31
C SER A 139 4.74 -21.98 2.21
N GLY A 140 3.44 -22.10 2.54
CA GLY A 140 2.95 -23.02 3.56
C GLY A 140 3.26 -22.61 5.01
N LEU A 141 3.92 -21.47 5.22
CA LEU A 141 4.15 -20.92 6.57
C LEU A 141 2.84 -20.42 7.19
N SER A 142 2.76 -20.50 8.51
CA SER A 142 1.65 -19.94 9.30
C SER A 142 2.14 -18.92 10.31
N ASP A 143 1.27 -17.99 10.64
CA ASP A 143 1.58 -16.95 11.61
C ASP A 143 1.70 -17.49 13.03
N PHE A 144 2.42 -16.72 13.82
CA PHE A 144 2.56 -16.94 15.25
C PHE A 144 2.69 -15.59 15.94
N GLU A 145 2.22 -15.54 17.18
CA GLU A 145 2.40 -14.37 18.02
C GLU A 145 3.85 -14.31 18.53
N MET A 146 4.43 -13.10 18.49
CA MET A 146 5.74 -12.82 19.05
C MET A 146 5.61 -12.36 20.49
N SER A 147 6.40 -12.96 21.39
CA SER A 147 6.53 -12.45 22.76
C SER A 147 7.43 -11.21 22.79
N SER A 148 7.40 -10.46 23.90
CA SER A 148 8.16 -9.20 24.06
C SER A 148 9.68 -9.36 24.01
N GLU A 149 10.19 -10.57 24.21
CA GLU A 149 11.63 -10.88 24.22
C GLU A 149 12.14 -11.35 22.84
N GLN A 150 11.24 -11.51 21.86
CA GLN A 150 11.59 -12.11 20.57
C GLN A 150 12.06 -11.08 19.55
N SER A 151 13.18 -11.41 18.91
CA SER A 151 13.80 -10.63 17.84
C SER A 151 13.37 -11.10 16.45
N MET A 152 13.77 -10.34 15.42
CA MET A 152 13.67 -10.79 14.02
C MET A 152 14.34 -12.17 13.81
N GLU A 153 15.48 -12.42 14.43
CA GLU A 153 16.17 -13.71 14.40
C GLU A 153 15.29 -14.84 14.97
N THR A 154 14.57 -14.57 16.06
CA THR A 154 13.62 -15.56 16.62
C THR A 154 12.47 -15.85 15.65
N ALA A 155 11.94 -14.83 14.98
CA ALA A 155 10.89 -15.02 13.97
C ALA A 155 11.37 -15.91 12.82
N ILE A 156 12.61 -15.70 12.35
CA ILE A 156 13.23 -16.50 11.28
C ILE A 156 13.40 -17.95 11.70
N HIS A 157 14.00 -18.20 12.87
CA HIS A 157 14.18 -19.56 13.37
C HIS A 157 12.85 -20.29 13.60
N ARG A 158 11.83 -19.60 14.13
CA ARG A 158 10.49 -20.17 14.31
C ARG A 158 9.81 -20.48 12.98
N ALA A 159 9.97 -19.62 11.97
CA ALA A 159 9.45 -19.88 10.62
C ALA A 159 10.13 -21.10 9.98
N ALA A 160 11.46 -21.17 10.04
CA ALA A 160 12.23 -22.30 9.52
C ALA A 160 11.92 -23.63 10.23
N ALA A 161 11.62 -23.58 11.53
CA ALA A 161 11.33 -24.77 12.34
C ALA A 161 9.90 -25.31 12.19
N GLN A 162 9.03 -24.68 11.38
CA GLN A 162 7.67 -25.19 11.18
C GLN A 162 7.69 -26.52 10.43
N LYS A 163 7.02 -27.53 11.00
CA LYS A 163 6.89 -28.89 10.45
C LYS A 163 5.45 -29.21 10.09
N ASN A 164 5.26 -30.24 9.26
CA ASN A 164 3.94 -30.73 8.83
C ASN A 164 3.09 -29.64 8.16
N ARG A 165 3.74 -28.79 7.35
CA ARG A 165 3.11 -27.69 6.62
C ARG A 165 2.94 -28.04 5.13
N PRO A 166 1.92 -27.49 4.44
CA PRO A 166 1.77 -27.66 3.00
C PRO A 166 3.05 -27.31 2.25
N THR A 167 3.44 -28.08 1.23
CA THR A 167 4.65 -27.80 0.45
C THR A 167 4.59 -26.40 -0.16
N PRO A 168 5.71 -25.63 -0.21
CA PRO A 168 5.74 -24.35 -0.90
C PRO A 168 5.18 -24.47 -2.34
N GLY A 169 4.34 -23.52 -2.73
CA GLY A 169 3.65 -23.48 -4.02
C GLY A 169 2.36 -24.32 -4.12
N SER A 170 2.04 -25.16 -3.12
CA SER A 170 0.89 -26.07 -3.21
C SER A 170 -0.47 -25.42 -2.90
N SER A 171 -0.52 -24.40 -2.04
CA SER A 171 -1.77 -23.71 -1.69
C SER A 171 -1.52 -22.28 -1.21
N PHE A 172 -2.53 -21.43 -1.36
CA PHE A 172 -2.54 -20.07 -0.80
C PHE A 172 -2.94 -20.11 0.68
N ASN A 173 -2.16 -19.44 1.52
CA ASN A 173 -2.48 -19.16 2.91
C ASN A 173 -1.93 -17.79 3.30
N TYR A 174 -2.82 -16.80 3.44
CA TYR A 174 -2.42 -15.46 3.91
C TYR A 174 -1.76 -15.56 5.28
N ALA A 175 -0.50 -15.14 5.36
CA ALA A 175 0.29 -15.21 6.57
C ALA A 175 1.34 -14.09 6.58
N ASP A 176 1.29 -13.26 7.63
CA ASP A 176 2.15 -12.11 7.87
C ASP A 176 3.63 -12.47 7.95
N ILE A 177 3.97 -13.66 8.45
CA ILE A 177 5.37 -14.13 8.53
C ILE A 177 6.06 -14.09 7.16
N ASN A 178 5.32 -14.29 6.05
CA ASN A 178 5.89 -14.16 4.71
C ASN A 178 6.46 -12.76 4.47
N PHE A 179 5.71 -11.74 4.84
CA PHE A 179 6.10 -10.36 4.63
C PHE A 179 7.08 -9.85 5.67
N ILE A 180 7.06 -10.40 6.90
CA ILE A 180 8.13 -10.19 7.87
C ILE A 180 9.48 -10.67 7.28
N LEU A 181 9.51 -11.89 6.72
CA LEU A 181 10.70 -12.43 6.07
C LEU A 181 11.10 -11.62 4.83
N LEU A 182 10.15 -11.12 4.02
CA LEU A 182 10.46 -10.23 2.89
C LEU A 182 11.05 -8.88 3.34
N GLY A 183 10.57 -8.31 4.45
CA GLY A 183 11.17 -7.11 5.03
C GLY A 183 12.62 -7.35 5.46
N GLU A 184 12.91 -8.49 6.06
CA GLU A 184 14.28 -8.90 6.40
C GLU A 184 15.11 -9.22 5.15
N LEU A 185 14.52 -9.80 4.11
CA LEU A 185 15.19 -10.04 2.82
C LEU A 185 15.69 -8.73 2.23
N VAL A 186 14.86 -7.67 2.22
CA VAL A 186 15.28 -6.33 1.78
C VAL A 186 16.52 -5.89 2.55
N ARG A 187 16.56 -6.08 3.87
CA ARG A 187 17.74 -5.75 4.69
C ARG A 187 18.96 -6.59 4.35
N ARG A 188 18.81 -7.91 4.23
CA ARG A 188 19.92 -8.84 3.92
C ARG A 188 20.49 -8.61 2.52
N VAL A 189 19.66 -8.22 1.54
CA VAL A 189 20.09 -7.93 0.18
C VAL A 189 20.71 -6.52 0.08
N SER A 190 20.04 -5.50 0.63
CA SER A 190 20.40 -4.09 0.46
C SER A 190 21.45 -3.57 1.44
N GLY A 191 21.59 -4.21 2.61
CA GLY A 191 22.37 -3.69 3.72
C GLY A 191 21.68 -2.58 4.52
N ARG A 192 20.43 -2.23 4.18
CA ARG A 192 19.68 -1.10 4.74
C ARG A 192 18.39 -1.59 5.39
N THR A 193 17.95 -0.97 6.48
CA THR A 193 16.66 -1.32 7.10
C THR A 193 15.51 -1.02 6.14
N LEU A 194 14.37 -1.72 6.31
CA LEU A 194 13.23 -1.61 5.40
C LEU A 194 12.72 -0.16 5.29
N ASP A 195 12.63 0.54 6.42
CA ASP A 195 12.21 1.94 6.49
C ASP A 195 13.17 2.87 5.74
N ALA A 196 14.48 2.70 5.91
CA ALA A 196 15.49 3.50 5.22
C ALA A 196 15.51 3.22 3.71
N TYR A 197 15.43 1.95 3.31
CA TYR A 197 15.38 1.55 1.91
C TYR A 197 14.13 2.12 1.22
N CYS A 198 12.93 1.91 1.80
CA CYS A 198 11.69 2.45 1.26
C CYS A 198 11.70 3.98 1.20
N ARG A 199 12.21 4.66 2.23
CA ARG A 199 12.30 6.13 2.24
C ARG A 199 13.13 6.65 1.07
N GLU A 200 14.30 6.09 0.82
CA GLU A 200 15.24 6.60 -0.18
C GLU A 200 14.93 6.13 -1.60
N GLU A 201 14.55 4.87 -1.79
CA GLU A 201 14.36 4.29 -3.13
C GLU A 201 12.93 4.48 -3.66
N LEU A 202 11.94 4.64 -2.78
CA LEU A 202 10.52 4.67 -3.17
C LEU A 202 9.84 5.98 -2.79
N PHE A 203 9.83 6.34 -1.50
CA PHE A 203 8.96 7.39 -0.99
C PHE A 203 9.46 8.80 -1.36
N THR A 204 10.75 9.06 -1.17
CA THR A 204 11.37 10.35 -1.53
C THR A 204 11.30 10.60 -3.04
N PRO A 205 11.67 9.64 -3.92
CA PRO A 205 11.55 9.83 -5.37
C PRO A 205 10.09 10.00 -5.84
N LEU A 206 9.13 9.32 -5.21
CA LEU A 206 7.70 9.43 -5.52
C LEU A 206 7.05 10.71 -4.96
N ARG A 207 7.73 11.40 -4.04
CA ARG A 207 7.22 12.61 -3.34
C ARG A 207 5.93 12.32 -2.58
N ILE A 208 5.99 11.32 -1.68
CA ILE A 208 4.91 10.96 -0.75
C ILE A 208 5.38 11.17 0.69
N PRO A 209 5.40 12.44 1.17
CA PRO A 209 6.09 12.82 2.40
C PRO A 209 5.38 12.38 3.68
N GLU A 210 4.11 12.01 3.62
CA GLU A 210 3.33 11.52 4.77
C GLU A 210 3.47 10.01 4.94
N THR A 211 4.15 9.34 4.01
CA THR A 211 4.34 7.89 4.01
C THR A 211 5.63 7.50 4.71
N MET A 212 5.51 6.91 5.90
CA MET A 212 6.67 6.56 6.73
C MET A 212 6.37 5.47 7.75
N PHE A 213 7.42 4.74 8.13
CA PHE A 213 7.42 4.01 9.40
C PHE A 213 7.82 4.97 10.53
N LEU A 214 7.39 4.66 11.75
CA LEU A 214 7.77 5.40 12.97
C LEU A 214 7.58 6.92 12.82
N PRO A 215 6.35 7.40 12.55
CA PRO A 215 6.11 8.83 12.38
C PRO A 215 6.55 9.61 13.62
N PRO A 216 7.19 10.77 13.47
CA PRO A 216 7.70 11.53 14.61
C PRO A 216 6.55 12.13 15.43
N VAL A 217 6.79 12.28 16.74
CA VAL A 217 5.81 12.75 17.73
C VAL A 217 5.14 14.08 17.38
N ASN A 218 5.82 14.98 16.64
CA ASN A 218 5.25 16.25 16.21
C ASN A 218 4.14 16.11 15.17
N LEU A 219 3.93 14.92 14.59
CA LEU A 219 2.80 14.61 13.71
C LEU A 219 1.60 14.00 14.45
N ALA A 220 1.67 13.78 15.77
CA ALA A 220 0.63 13.11 16.54
C ALA A 220 -0.77 13.72 16.32
N ASP A 221 -0.88 15.05 16.27
CA ASP A 221 -2.14 15.78 16.06
C ASP A 221 -2.70 15.67 14.63
N ARG A 222 -1.99 15.00 13.72
CA ARG A 222 -2.41 14.69 12.36
C ARG A 222 -2.65 13.20 12.14
N ILE A 223 -2.34 12.36 13.12
CA ILE A 223 -2.42 10.90 12.99
C ILE A 223 -3.64 10.38 13.73
N ALA A 224 -4.51 9.66 13.01
CA ALA A 224 -5.65 8.98 13.61
C ALA A 224 -5.13 7.83 14.49
N PRO A 225 -5.48 7.78 15.80
CA PRO A 225 -5.15 6.64 16.64
C PRO A 225 -5.96 5.40 16.24
N THR A 226 -5.36 4.21 16.38
CA THR A 226 -5.96 2.96 15.90
C THR A 226 -6.21 2.00 17.07
N LEU A 227 -7.47 1.65 17.32
CA LEU A 227 -7.87 0.63 18.31
C LEU A 227 -7.18 0.77 19.69
N GLY A 228 -7.15 1.99 20.22
CA GLY A 228 -6.62 2.27 21.56
C GLY A 228 -5.10 2.43 21.62
N THR A 229 -4.39 2.47 20.48
CA THR A 229 -3.00 2.93 20.45
C THR A 229 -2.91 4.46 20.47
N ASP A 230 -1.79 4.96 20.95
CA ASP A 230 -1.43 6.37 20.80
C ASP A 230 -1.17 6.70 19.32
N SER A 231 -1.47 7.94 18.92
CA SER A 231 -1.20 8.45 17.58
C SER A 231 0.26 8.22 17.17
N GLY A 232 0.46 7.61 16.00
CA GLY A 232 1.78 7.27 15.48
C GLY A 232 2.36 5.93 15.98
N THR A 233 1.65 5.23 16.86
CA THR A 233 2.02 3.87 17.29
C THR A 233 1.29 2.84 16.43
N VAL A 234 2.05 1.97 15.75
CA VAL A 234 1.49 0.86 14.98
C VAL A 234 0.62 -0.04 15.86
N GLN A 235 -0.58 -0.35 15.38
CA GLN A 235 -1.55 -1.16 16.09
C GLN A 235 -1.07 -2.61 16.22
N ASP A 236 -0.51 -3.15 15.14
CA ASP A 236 -0.11 -4.55 15.04
C ASP A 236 0.89 -4.93 16.15
N TRP A 237 0.60 -6.04 16.82
CA TRP A 237 1.39 -6.47 17.96
C TRP A 237 2.79 -6.89 17.53
N ASN A 238 2.91 -7.79 16.54
CA ASN A 238 4.20 -8.31 16.08
C ASN A 238 5.09 -7.17 15.55
N ALA A 239 4.53 -6.23 14.79
CA ALA A 239 5.26 -5.05 14.30
C ALA A 239 5.83 -4.22 15.46
N ARG A 240 5.08 -4.01 16.56
CA ARG A 240 5.61 -3.32 17.75
C ARG A 240 6.79 -4.06 18.38
N ARG A 241 6.76 -5.39 18.41
CA ARG A 241 7.86 -6.20 18.98
C ARG A 241 9.11 -6.15 18.11
N LEU A 242 8.93 -5.98 16.81
CA LEU A 242 9.99 -5.76 15.84
C LEU A 242 10.45 -4.29 15.77
N GLY A 243 10.09 -3.46 16.74
CA GLY A 243 10.52 -2.05 16.80
C GLY A 243 9.73 -1.12 15.88
N GLY A 244 8.55 -1.54 15.40
CA GLY A 244 7.63 -0.74 14.58
C GLY A 244 7.95 -0.73 13.07
N VAL A 245 9.07 -1.33 12.65
CA VAL A 245 9.43 -1.53 11.24
C VAL A 245 9.35 -3.01 10.90
N ALA A 246 8.22 -3.44 10.33
CA ALA A 246 8.03 -4.81 9.90
C ALA A 246 7.45 -4.86 8.48
N GLY A 247 7.75 -5.92 7.73
CA GLY A 247 7.32 -5.99 6.35
C GLY A 247 5.82 -6.22 6.17
N HIS A 248 5.11 -6.67 7.20
CA HIS A 248 3.67 -6.95 7.14
C HIS A 248 2.78 -5.79 7.60
N ALA A 249 3.28 -4.90 8.48
CA ALA A 249 2.57 -3.78 9.11
C ALA A 249 3.56 -2.72 9.64
N GLY A 250 3.06 -1.52 10.00
CA GLY A 250 3.86 -0.45 10.62
C GLY A 250 4.05 0.80 9.76
N LEU A 251 3.58 0.79 8.52
CA LEU A 251 3.58 1.97 7.67
C LEU A 251 2.39 2.88 8.02
N PHE A 252 2.66 4.18 8.02
CA PHE A 252 1.65 5.24 8.09
C PHE A 252 1.63 5.99 6.77
N SER A 253 0.47 6.51 6.37
CA SER A 253 0.34 7.34 5.15
C SER A 253 -0.93 8.19 5.17
N SER A 254 -1.06 9.07 4.17
CA SER A 254 -2.28 9.82 3.87
C SER A 254 -2.96 9.29 2.60
N ALA A 255 -4.25 9.55 2.43
CA ALA A 255 -4.96 9.16 1.21
C ALA A 255 -4.37 9.83 -0.05
N GLN A 256 -3.83 11.04 0.08
CA GLN A 256 -3.16 11.77 -1.00
C GLN A 256 -1.87 11.08 -1.45
N ASP A 257 -1.07 10.60 -0.51
CA ASP A 257 0.14 9.86 -0.81
C ASP A 257 -0.18 8.51 -1.48
N LEU A 258 -1.18 7.79 -0.96
CA LEU A 258 -1.65 6.55 -1.58
C LEU A 258 -2.18 6.78 -3.00
N ALA A 259 -2.83 7.91 -3.26
CA ALA A 259 -3.26 8.28 -4.61
C ALA A 259 -2.08 8.50 -5.56
N ARG A 260 -0.97 9.09 -5.09
CA ARG A 260 0.26 9.21 -5.89
C ARG A 260 0.88 7.84 -6.16
N PHE A 261 0.92 6.94 -5.18
CA PHE A 261 1.38 5.57 -5.39
C PHE A 261 0.50 4.82 -6.41
N ALA A 262 -0.83 4.92 -6.31
CA ALA A 262 -1.74 4.33 -7.28
C ALA A 262 -1.49 4.86 -8.70
N ARG A 263 -1.24 6.16 -8.85
CA ARG A 263 -0.89 6.78 -10.13
C ARG A 263 0.45 6.29 -10.69
N LEU A 264 1.47 6.08 -9.85
CA LEU A 264 2.73 5.45 -10.27
C LEU A 264 2.48 4.08 -10.89
N MET A 265 1.64 3.25 -10.25
CA MET A 265 1.32 1.91 -10.74
C MET A 265 0.53 1.97 -12.05
N LEU A 266 -0.48 2.84 -12.15
CA LEU A 266 -1.26 3.06 -13.38
C LEU A 266 -0.41 3.60 -14.55
N ALA A 267 0.67 4.32 -14.24
CA ALA A 267 1.59 4.89 -15.23
C ALA A 267 2.81 3.98 -15.52
N GLY A 268 2.77 2.70 -15.11
CA GLY A 268 3.83 1.74 -15.43
C GLY A 268 5.18 2.06 -14.77
N GLY A 269 5.14 2.57 -13.54
CA GLY A 269 6.33 2.77 -12.70
C GLY A 269 7.06 4.10 -12.89
N GLU A 270 6.48 5.03 -13.65
CA GLU A 270 6.98 6.39 -13.82
C GLU A 270 5.90 7.43 -13.50
N LEU A 271 6.23 8.43 -12.68
CA LEU A 271 5.33 9.54 -12.36
C LEU A 271 6.11 10.85 -12.33
N ASP A 272 5.54 11.92 -12.86
CA ASP A 272 6.12 13.27 -12.89
C ASP A 272 7.56 13.30 -13.46
N GLY A 273 7.83 12.48 -14.50
CA GLY A 273 9.14 12.35 -15.16
C GLY A 273 10.19 11.57 -14.36
N ARG A 274 9.79 10.88 -13.28
CA ARG A 274 10.67 10.06 -12.44
C ARG A 274 10.26 8.60 -12.52
N ARG A 275 11.13 7.76 -13.09
CA ARG A 275 10.98 6.30 -13.06
C ARG A 275 11.47 5.74 -11.73
N ILE A 276 10.60 4.99 -11.07
CA ILE A 276 10.89 4.32 -9.79
C ILE A 276 10.99 2.81 -10.01
N LEU A 277 10.07 2.26 -10.78
CA LEU A 277 10.05 0.85 -11.22
C LEU A 277 10.02 0.80 -12.75
N SER A 278 10.65 -0.19 -13.36
CA SER A 278 10.46 -0.45 -14.78
C SER A 278 9.01 -0.88 -15.07
N GLY A 279 8.55 -0.65 -16.30
CA GLY A 279 7.22 -1.12 -16.71
C GLY A 279 7.09 -2.64 -16.65
N GLN A 280 8.19 -3.38 -16.87
CA GLN A 280 8.23 -4.82 -16.70
C GLN A 280 8.02 -5.22 -15.24
N ALA A 281 8.71 -4.55 -14.30
CA ALA A 281 8.57 -4.82 -12.88
C ALA A 281 7.16 -4.54 -12.35
N VAL A 282 6.46 -3.54 -12.90
CA VAL A 282 5.05 -3.24 -12.55
C VAL A 282 4.07 -4.26 -13.14
N ALA A 283 4.36 -4.82 -14.31
CA ALA A 283 3.49 -5.78 -14.99
C ALA A 283 3.63 -7.23 -14.47
N GLN A 284 4.71 -7.52 -13.75
CA GLN A 284 5.05 -8.83 -13.21
C GLN A 284 4.39 -9.08 -11.85
#